data_AF-A0AAD4Y074-F1
#
_entry.id   AF-A0AAD4Y074-F1
#
_cell.length_a   1.000
_cell.length_b   1.000
_cell.length_c   1.000
_cell.angle_alpha   90.00
_cell.angle_beta   90.00
_cell.angle_gamma   90.00
#
_symmetry.space_group_name_H-M   'P 1'
#
loop_
_entity.id
_entity.type
_entity.pdbx_description
1 polymer ?
#
loop_
_entity_poly.entity_id
_entity_poly.type
_entity_poly.pdbx_seq_one_letter_code
_entity_poly.pdbx_strand_id
1 'polypeptide(L)'
;MACARPLISVYSEKGESSGKNVTLPAVFNAPIRPDIVNFVHTSLCKNNRQPYAVSELAGHRREEVPELPLVVEDKAEGYKKTMEAVLLLKKLKAWNDIKKAYASQRMRAGKGKIRNRRRIQRRGPCIVYNEDNGIIKAFRNIPGITLLNVSKLSILKLAPGGHAGRFCIWTESAFRKLDELYGAWHKAASLKSNYNLPMHKMLNTDRSRILKSPEIQSALRAPGKKVHRRVLRKNPLKNPRIMLTLNPYAKTMHRNTILLQAKNHKIRMDKAAAALEAK
;
A
#
# COMPACT_ATOMS: atom_id res chain seq x y z
N MET A 1 21.56 13.55 -13.42
CA MET A 1 21.27 12.80 -12.18
C MET A 1 20.03 11.95 -12.41
N ALA A 2 20.20 10.73 -12.90
CA ALA A 2 19.11 9.94 -13.47
C ALA A 2 18.73 8.78 -12.55
N CYS A 3 17.46 8.71 -12.15
CA CYS A 3 16.84 7.41 -11.92
C CYS A 3 16.82 6.69 -13.28
N ALA A 4 17.36 5.47 -13.35
CA ALA A 4 17.42 4.72 -14.59
C ALA A 4 16.00 4.51 -15.16
N ARG A 5 15.84 4.70 -16.47
CA ARG A 5 14.57 4.52 -17.18
C ARG A 5 14.65 3.19 -17.94
N PRO A 6 13.87 2.16 -17.57
CA PRO A 6 13.88 0.89 -18.28
C PRO A 6 13.29 1.02 -19.69
N LEU A 7 13.61 0.05 -20.54
CA LEU A 7 12.93 -0.17 -21.82
C LEU A 7 11.70 -1.03 -21.57
N ILE A 8 10.56 -0.63 -22.12
CA ILE A 8 9.27 -1.30 -22.00
C ILE A 8 8.90 -1.90 -23.34
N SER A 9 8.38 -3.13 -23.32
CA SER A 9 7.97 -3.82 -24.53
C SER A 9 6.60 -3.34 -25.01
N VAL A 10 6.45 -3.17 -26.33
CA VAL A 10 5.16 -2.86 -26.94
C VAL A 10 4.47 -4.16 -27.30
N TYR A 11 3.24 -4.36 -26.82
CA TYR A 11 2.46 -5.56 -27.09
C TYR A 11 1.63 -5.42 -28.37
N SER A 12 1.67 -6.48 -29.17
CA SER A 12 0.79 -6.65 -30.32
C SER A 12 -0.65 -6.95 -29.88
N GLU A 13 -1.57 -6.88 -30.84
CA GLU A 13 -2.99 -7.21 -30.63
C GLU A 13 -3.23 -8.66 -30.16
N LYS A 14 -2.28 -9.55 -30.46
CA LYS A 14 -2.31 -10.95 -30.07
C LYS A 14 -1.92 -11.18 -28.60
N GLY A 15 -1.44 -10.14 -27.92
CA GLY A 15 -0.97 -10.21 -26.53
C GLY A 15 0.48 -10.68 -26.39
N GLU A 16 1.22 -10.75 -27.49
CA GLU A 16 2.65 -11.08 -27.55
C GLU A 16 3.47 -9.81 -27.75
N SER A 17 4.72 -9.81 -27.28
CA SER A 17 5.64 -8.69 -27.52
C SER A 17 5.92 -8.53 -29.01
N SER A 18 5.75 -7.31 -29.53
CA SER A 18 6.00 -6.97 -30.94
C SER A 18 7.48 -6.89 -31.30
N GLY A 19 8.37 -6.99 -30.30
CA GLY A 19 9.82 -6.75 -30.46
C GLY A 19 10.21 -5.26 -30.47
N LYS A 20 9.23 -4.34 -30.53
CA LYS A 20 9.49 -2.90 -30.35
C LYS A 20 9.60 -2.57 -28.86
N ASN A 21 10.55 -1.70 -28.55
CA ASN A 21 10.77 -1.20 -27.20
C ASN A 21 10.66 0.32 -27.17
N VAL A 22 10.02 0.84 -26.12
CA VAL A 22 9.95 2.29 -25.84
C VAL A 22 10.57 2.55 -24.47
N THR A 23 11.38 3.60 -24.36
CA THR A 23 11.94 4.00 -23.07
C THR A 23 10.84 4.52 -22.16
N LEU A 24 10.81 4.09 -20.89
CA LEU A 24 9.80 4.55 -19.92
C LEU A 24 9.86 6.08 -19.78
N PRO A 25 8.80 6.86 -20.05
CA PRO A 25 8.78 8.32 -19.90
C PRO A 25 9.16 8.81 -18.51
N ALA A 26 9.85 9.95 -18.42
CA ALA A 26 10.34 10.47 -17.13
C ALA A 26 9.21 10.81 -16.15
N VAL A 27 8.00 11.11 -16.65
CA VAL A 27 6.80 11.37 -15.85
C VAL A 27 6.42 10.20 -14.93
N PHE A 28 6.73 8.95 -15.29
CA PHE A 28 6.45 7.79 -14.44
C PHE A 28 7.36 7.71 -13.21
N ASN A 29 8.52 8.36 -13.26
CA ASN A 29 9.43 8.49 -12.13
C ASN A 29 9.15 9.76 -11.31
N ALA A 30 8.11 10.53 -11.61
CA ALA A 30 7.77 11.72 -10.83
C ALA A 30 7.40 11.37 -9.37
N PRO A 31 7.67 12.25 -8.39
CA PRO A 31 7.35 12.02 -6.99
C PRO A 31 5.84 11.78 -6.76
N ILE A 32 5.51 10.62 -6.17
CA ILE A 32 4.13 10.25 -5.84
C ILE A 32 3.70 10.99 -4.57
N ARG A 33 2.70 11.87 -4.71
CA ARG A 33 2.13 12.67 -3.62
C ARG A 33 0.62 12.43 -3.49
N PRO A 34 0.19 11.40 -2.75
CA PRO A 34 -1.23 11.06 -2.61
C PRO A 34 -2.04 12.16 -1.90
N ASP A 35 -1.40 12.93 -1.04
CA ASP A 35 -1.92 14.14 -0.40
C ASP A 35 -2.32 15.20 -1.43
N ILE A 36 -1.42 15.55 -2.36
CA ILE A 36 -1.74 16.49 -3.45
C ILE A 36 -2.82 15.91 -4.34
N VAL A 37 -2.71 14.64 -4.73
CA VAL A 37 -3.67 13.99 -5.63
C VAL A 37 -5.07 14.07 -5.04
N ASN A 38 -5.22 13.76 -3.75
CA ASN A 38 -6.51 13.84 -3.08
C ASN A 38 -7.00 15.28 -2.94
N PHE A 39 -6.12 16.22 -2.58
CA PHE A 39 -6.45 17.64 -2.45
C PHE A 39 -6.95 18.25 -3.76
N VAL A 40 -6.21 18.04 -4.85
CA VAL A 40 -6.56 18.53 -6.19
C VAL A 40 -7.80 17.83 -6.72
N HIS A 41 -7.91 16.50 -6.56
CA HIS A 41 -9.10 15.76 -6.96
C HIS A 41 -10.34 16.29 -6.23
N THR A 42 -10.26 16.47 -4.91
CA THR A 42 -11.37 16.99 -4.11
C THR A 42 -11.75 18.40 -4.53
N SER A 43 -10.77 19.26 -4.83
CA SER A 43 -11.02 20.65 -5.27
C SER A 43 -11.66 20.70 -6.65
N LEU A 44 -11.11 19.99 -7.65
CA LEU A 44 -11.69 19.95 -9.00
C LEU A 44 -13.03 19.22 -9.06
N CYS A 45 -13.22 18.20 -8.22
CA CYS A 45 -14.50 17.48 -8.14
C CYS A 45 -15.62 18.40 -7.65
N LYS A 46 -15.32 19.42 -6.83
CA LYS A 46 -16.30 20.44 -6.40
C LYS A 46 -16.83 21.26 -7.59
N ASN A 47 -16.03 21.50 -8.62
CA ASN A 47 -16.42 22.33 -9.78
C ASN A 47 -17.55 21.70 -10.61
N ASN A 48 -17.64 20.37 -10.62
CA ASN A 48 -18.67 19.64 -11.37
C ASN A 48 -19.81 19.17 -10.46
N ARG A 49 -19.85 19.62 -9.20
CA ARG A 49 -20.64 18.98 -8.14
C ARG A 49 -22.06 19.54 -8.03
N GLN A 50 -23.02 18.60 -8.00
CA GLN A 50 -23.84 18.37 -6.82
C GLN A 50 -23.54 16.95 -6.26
N PRO A 51 -23.50 16.74 -4.91
CA PRO A 51 -22.59 15.78 -4.24
C PRO A 51 -22.86 14.26 -4.40
N TYR A 52 -21.80 13.43 -4.48
CA TYR A 52 -21.63 12.10 -3.81
C TYR A 52 -20.24 11.41 -4.07
N ALA A 53 -19.88 10.38 -3.27
CA ALA A 53 -18.57 9.67 -3.24
C ALA A 53 -18.64 8.12 -3.46
N VAL A 54 -17.48 7.42 -3.52
CA VAL A 54 -17.30 5.94 -3.69
C VAL A 54 -16.22 5.39 -2.73
N SER A 55 -16.27 4.09 -2.41
CA SER A 55 -15.54 3.31 -1.38
C SER A 55 -14.00 3.21 -1.52
N GLU A 56 -13.33 3.17 -0.36
CA GLU A 56 -11.89 3.37 -0.08
C GLU A 56 -10.90 2.25 -0.44
N LEU A 57 -11.34 1.05 -0.87
CA LEU A 57 -10.43 -0.10 -1.12
C LEU A 57 -10.66 -0.78 -2.48
N ALA A 58 -10.41 -0.05 -3.56
CA ALA A 58 -10.64 -0.56 -4.92
C ALA A 58 -9.39 -1.16 -5.59
N GLY A 59 -8.96 -2.37 -5.23
CA GLY A 59 -7.90 -3.11 -5.95
C GLY A 59 -8.32 -3.63 -7.34
N HIS A 60 -7.53 -3.32 -8.38
CA HIS A 60 -7.62 -3.90 -9.73
C HIS A 60 -7.04 -5.32 -9.74
N ARG A 61 -7.62 -6.27 -10.49
CA ARG A 61 -6.99 -7.59 -10.72
C ARG A 61 -5.98 -7.46 -11.85
N ARG A 62 -4.69 -7.48 -11.50
CA ARG A 62 -3.56 -7.36 -12.46
C ARG A 62 -2.61 -8.56 -12.42
N GLU A 63 -2.99 -9.63 -11.70
CA GLU A 63 -2.15 -10.81 -11.47
C GLU A 63 -1.67 -11.47 -12.77
N GLU A 64 -2.48 -11.41 -13.83
CA GLU A 64 -2.21 -12.05 -15.12
C GLU A 64 -1.71 -11.07 -16.21
N VAL A 65 -1.61 -9.76 -15.92
CA VAL A 65 -1.15 -8.75 -16.90
C VAL A 65 0.36 -8.90 -17.11
N PRO A 66 0.86 -8.94 -18.36
CA PRO A 66 2.24 -9.33 -18.63
C PRO A 66 3.27 -8.26 -18.21
N GLU A 67 2.93 -6.97 -18.33
CA GLU A 67 3.82 -5.86 -17.96
C GLU A 67 3.01 -4.64 -17.47
N LEU A 68 3.61 -3.85 -16.56
CA LEU A 68 3.08 -2.58 -16.08
C LEU A 68 4.20 -1.53 -16.17
N PRO A 69 4.04 -0.43 -16.92
CA PRO A 69 2.87 -0.01 -17.73
C PRO A 69 2.58 -0.90 -18.94
N LEU A 70 1.30 -1.12 -19.26
CA LEU A 70 0.90 -1.89 -20.43
C LEU A 70 0.80 -0.97 -21.66
N VAL A 71 1.65 -1.20 -22.66
CA VAL A 71 1.69 -0.45 -23.92
C VAL A 71 1.30 -1.36 -25.08
N VAL A 72 0.36 -0.92 -25.91
CA VAL A 72 -0.18 -1.65 -27.06
C VAL A 72 0.13 -0.88 -28.35
N GLU A 73 0.29 -1.58 -29.46
CA GLU A 73 0.48 -0.96 -30.78
C GLU A 73 -0.68 -0.01 -31.16
N ASP A 74 -0.34 1.02 -31.96
CA ASP A 74 -1.29 2.05 -32.43
C ASP A 74 -2.43 1.50 -33.30
N LYS A 75 -2.32 0.25 -33.78
CA LYS A 75 -3.39 -0.43 -34.51
C LYS A 75 -4.69 -0.53 -33.68
N ALA A 76 -4.57 -0.57 -32.35
CA ALA A 76 -5.72 -0.51 -31.44
C ALA A 76 -6.55 0.78 -31.57
N GLU A 77 -5.97 1.88 -32.07
CA GLU A 77 -6.68 3.14 -32.31
C GLU A 77 -7.65 3.06 -33.51
N GLY A 78 -7.37 2.17 -34.47
CA GLY A 78 -8.16 1.96 -35.68
C GLY A 78 -9.35 1.01 -35.52
N TYR A 79 -9.58 0.45 -34.33
CA TYR A 79 -10.70 -0.47 -34.10
C TYR A 79 -12.05 0.22 -34.27
N LYS A 80 -12.94 -0.45 -35.00
CA LYS A 80 -14.30 0.03 -35.25
C LYS A 80 -15.34 -0.82 -34.52
N LYS A 81 -15.05 -2.10 -34.27
CA LYS A 81 -16.00 -3.05 -33.68
C LYS A 81 -15.66 -3.37 -32.22
N THR A 82 -16.67 -3.42 -31.37
CA THR A 82 -16.52 -3.79 -29.96
C THR A 82 -16.00 -5.21 -29.78
N MET A 83 -16.29 -6.12 -30.72
CA MET A 83 -15.80 -7.50 -30.68
C MET A 83 -14.27 -7.57 -30.73
N GLU A 84 -13.64 -6.75 -31.57
CA GLU A 84 -12.17 -6.64 -31.68
C GLU A 84 -11.58 -6.10 -30.38
N ALA A 85 -12.19 -5.06 -29.81
CA ALA A 85 -11.80 -4.50 -28.51
C ALA A 85 -11.91 -5.51 -27.35
N VAL A 86 -12.96 -6.33 -27.31
CA VAL A 86 -13.12 -7.40 -26.33
C VAL A 86 -12.05 -8.49 -26.52
N LEU A 87 -11.75 -8.86 -27.76
CA LEU A 87 -10.73 -9.85 -28.07
C LEU A 87 -9.35 -9.37 -27.61
N LEU A 88 -9.00 -8.11 -27.88
CA LEU A 88 -7.76 -7.49 -27.42
C LEU A 88 -7.65 -7.56 -25.88
N LEU A 89 -8.69 -7.17 -25.14
CA LEU A 89 -8.66 -7.17 -23.68
C LEU A 89 -8.53 -8.58 -23.09
N LYS A 90 -9.04 -9.61 -23.77
CA LYS A 90 -8.83 -11.01 -23.40
C LYS A 90 -7.40 -11.44 -23.65
N LYS A 91 -6.81 -11.08 -24.80
CA LYS A 91 -5.42 -11.38 -25.16
C LYS A 91 -4.42 -10.71 -24.23
N LEU A 92 -4.68 -9.46 -23.85
CA LEU A 92 -3.91 -8.70 -22.87
C LEU A 92 -4.16 -9.11 -21.41
N LYS A 93 -5.01 -10.13 -21.17
CA LYS A 93 -5.41 -10.64 -19.85
C LYS A 93 -6.02 -9.58 -18.90
N ALA A 94 -6.44 -8.44 -19.45
CA ALA A 94 -7.13 -7.35 -18.74
C ALA A 94 -8.64 -7.62 -18.53
N TRP A 95 -9.17 -8.68 -19.16
CA TRP A 95 -10.60 -9.02 -19.10
C TRP A 95 -11.10 -9.35 -17.68
N ASN A 96 -10.23 -9.82 -16.79
CA ASN A 96 -10.60 -10.12 -15.41
C ASN A 96 -11.03 -8.87 -14.61
N ASP A 97 -10.46 -7.70 -14.90
CA ASP A 97 -10.89 -6.44 -14.29
C ASP A 97 -12.27 -5.99 -14.82
N ILE A 98 -12.57 -6.30 -16.08
CA ILE A 98 -13.87 -6.04 -16.71
C ILE A 98 -14.94 -7.00 -16.17
N LYS A 99 -14.63 -8.30 -16.02
CA LYS A 99 -15.51 -9.26 -15.33
C LYS A 99 -15.87 -8.77 -13.92
N LYS A 100 -14.93 -8.15 -13.20
CA LYS A 100 -15.20 -7.53 -11.89
C LYS A 100 -16.13 -6.32 -12.00
N ALA A 101 -16.00 -5.51 -13.05
CA ALA A 101 -16.95 -4.43 -13.33
C ALA A 101 -18.37 -4.97 -13.55
N TYR A 102 -18.54 -6.03 -14.36
CA TYR A 102 -19.81 -6.73 -14.55
C TYR A 102 -20.38 -7.27 -13.22
N ALA A 103 -19.60 -8.04 -12.46
CA ALA A 103 -20.05 -8.61 -11.18
C ALA A 103 -20.40 -7.55 -10.12
N SER A 104 -19.81 -6.35 -10.23
CA SER A 104 -20.08 -5.24 -9.31
C SER A 104 -21.35 -4.45 -9.63
N GLN A 105 -22.01 -4.73 -10.76
CA GLN A 105 -23.23 -4.04 -11.14
C GLN A 105 -24.34 -4.34 -10.15
N ARG A 106 -24.74 -3.32 -9.39
CA ARG A 106 -25.80 -3.45 -8.40
C ARG A 106 -26.68 -2.22 -8.36
N MET A 107 -27.86 -2.38 -7.79
CA MET A 107 -28.76 -1.28 -7.52
C MET A 107 -28.18 -0.38 -6.43
N ARG A 108 -28.31 0.93 -6.61
CA ARG A 108 -27.90 1.90 -5.59
C ARG A 108 -28.81 1.79 -4.37
N ALA A 109 -28.22 1.77 -3.18
CA ALA A 109 -28.99 1.86 -1.94
C ALA A 109 -29.62 3.26 -1.77
N GLY A 110 -30.81 3.32 -1.18
CA GLY A 110 -31.49 4.57 -0.82
C GLY A 110 -32.14 5.34 -1.97
N LYS A 111 -32.40 6.63 -1.74
CA LYS A 111 -33.23 7.51 -2.58
C LYS A 111 -32.58 7.92 -3.92
N GLY A 112 -31.29 7.63 -4.11
CA GLY A 112 -30.60 7.87 -5.38
C GLY A 112 -31.21 7.10 -6.56
N LYS A 113 -31.95 6.02 -6.29
CA LYS A 113 -32.68 5.24 -7.30
C LYS A 113 -33.71 6.06 -8.07
N ILE A 114 -34.37 7.00 -7.39
CA ILE A 114 -35.42 7.86 -7.95
C ILE A 114 -34.81 9.05 -8.71
N ARG A 115 -33.59 9.47 -8.33
CA ARG A 115 -32.89 10.63 -8.93
C ARG A 115 -31.95 10.22 -10.07
N ASN A 116 -32.46 9.45 -11.04
CA ASN A 116 -31.73 9.01 -12.25
C ASN A 116 -30.35 8.34 -12.00
N ARG A 117 -30.11 7.81 -10.79
CA ARG A 117 -28.83 7.18 -10.38
C ARG A 117 -29.05 5.77 -9.82
N ARG A 118 -29.94 5.03 -10.48
CA ARG A 118 -30.45 3.72 -10.05
C ARG A 118 -29.39 2.62 -9.98
N ARG A 119 -28.43 2.60 -10.91
CA ARG A 119 -27.37 1.57 -10.99
C ARG A 119 -26.01 2.14 -10.60
N ILE A 120 -25.18 1.31 -9.97
CA ILE A 120 -23.78 1.58 -9.68
C ILE A 120 -22.91 0.42 -10.15
N GLN A 121 -21.68 0.73 -10.55
CA GLN A 121 -20.68 -0.24 -10.98
C GLN A 121 -19.29 0.28 -10.67
N ARG A 122 -18.33 -0.64 -10.58
CA ARG A 122 -16.91 -0.35 -10.38
C ARG A 122 -16.30 0.31 -11.63
N ARG A 123 -15.26 1.13 -11.43
CA ARG A 123 -14.40 1.61 -12.53
C ARG A 123 -13.38 0.53 -12.89
N GLY A 124 -13.29 0.21 -14.17
CA GLY A 124 -12.31 -0.72 -14.73
C GLY A 124 -11.10 0.03 -15.33
N PRO A 125 -10.41 -0.58 -16.30
CA PRO A 125 -9.21 0.00 -16.89
C PRO A 125 -9.50 1.31 -17.61
N CYS A 126 -8.48 2.16 -17.65
CA CYS A 126 -8.47 3.36 -18.46
C CYS A 126 -7.64 3.11 -19.72
N ILE A 127 -8.19 3.42 -20.90
CA ILE A 127 -7.45 3.34 -22.17
C ILE A 127 -7.04 4.77 -22.53
N VAL A 128 -5.74 4.98 -22.68
CA VAL A 128 -5.15 6.26 -23.06
C VAL A 128 -4.66 6.17 -24.49
N TYR A 129 -5.20 7.02 -25.35
CA TYR A 129 -4.92 7.06 -26.78
C TYR A 129 -4.45 8.44 -27.21
N ASN A 130 -3.83 8.54 -28.39
CA ASN A 130 -3.40 9.80 -28.97
C ASN A 130 -4.49 10.37 -29.89
N GLU A 131 -4.91 9.61 -30.89
CA GLU A 131 -5.89 10.02 -31.90
C GLU A 131 -7.15 9.12 -31.88
N ASP A 132 -8.30 9.69 -32.24
CA ASP A 132 -9.56 8.92 -32.31
C ASP A 132 -9.86 8.51 -33.76
N ASN A 133 -9.39 7.33 -34.15
CA ASN A 133 -9.65 6.72 -35.45
C ASN A 133 -10.78 5.67 -35.40
N GLY A 134 -11.61 5.69 -34.35
CA GLY A 134 -12.68 4.72 -34.12
C GLY A 134 -12.63 4.07 -32.73
N ILE A 135 -11.50 4.20 -32.03
CA ILE A 135 -11.27 3.64 -30.70
C ILE A 135 -12.36 4.02 -29.70
N ILE A 136 -12.90 5.25 -29.75
CA ILE A 136 -13.96 5.63 -28.83
C ILE A 136 -15.21 4.79 -29.06
N LYS A 137 -15.59 4.57 -30.33
CA LYS A 137 -16.77 3.78 -30.68
C LYS A 137 -16.58 2.30 -30.33
N ALA A 138 -15.39 1.76 -30.53
CA ALA A 138 -15.08 0.36 -30.22
C ALA A 138 -15.11 0.06 -28.71
N PHE A 139 -14.62 0.96 -27.86
CA PHE A 139 -14.47 0.69 -26.42
C PHE A 139 -15.58 1.29 -25.53
N ARG A 140 -16.35 2.30 -25.99
CA ARG A 140 -17.34 2.98 -25.14
C ARG A 140 -18.46 2.08 -24.59
N ASN A 141 -18.78 0.98 -25.28
CA ASN A 141 -19.89 0.11 -24.89
C ASN A 141 -19.50 -0.91 -23.81
N ILE A 142 -18.22 -1.07 -23.51
CA ILE A 142 -17.74 -2.04 -22.52
C ILE A 142 -17.82 -1.40 -21.13
N PRO A 143 -18.52 -2.02 -20.15
CA PRO A 143 -18.71 -1.43 -18.84
C PRO A 143 -17.39 -1.32 -18.07
N GLY A 144 -17.25 -0.23 -17.33
CA GLY A 144 -16.08 0.04 -16.49
C GLY A 144 -14.91 0.69 -17.23
N ILE A 145 -14.84 0.61 -18.57
CA ILE A 145 -13.78 1.26 -19.33
C ILE A 145 -13.92 2.79 -19.29
N THR A 146 -12.81 3.49 -19.25
CA THR A 146 -12.77 4.94 -19.47
C THR A 146 -11.74 5.25 -20.53
N LEU A 147 -12.11 6.12 -21.46
CA LEU A 147 -11.26 6.58 -22.55
C LEU A 147 -10.69 7.95 -22.19
N LEU A 148 -9.39 8.13 -22.40
CA LEU A 148 -8.67 9.38 -22.18
C LEU A 148 -7.78 9.68 -23.38
N ASN A 149 -7.81 10.93 -23.85
CA ASN A 149 -6.81 11.42 -24.77
C ASN A 149 -5.57 11.85 -23.97
N VAL A 150 -4.38 11.47 -24.43
CA VAL A 150 -3.10 11.81 -23.79
C VAL A 150 -2.86 13.32 -23.63
N SER A 151 -3.37 14.13 -24.55
CA SER A 151 -3.21 15.60 -24.49
C SER A 151 -4.18 16.23 -23.48
N LYS A 152 -5.27 15.52 -23.13
CA LYS A 152 -6.36 16.00 -22.26
C LYS A 152 -6.57 15.04 -21.08
N LEU A 153 -5.49 14.75 -20.35
CA LEU A 153 -5.56 13.91 -19.15
C LEU A 153 -6.36 14.60 -18.05
N SER A 154 -7.21 13.82 -17.37
CA SER A 154 -8.06 14.32 -16.29
C SER A 154 -7.81 13.55 -15.00
N ILE A 155 -7.48 14.26 -13.92
CA ILE A 155 -7.24 13.64 -12.61
C ILE A 155 -8.49 12.96 -12.05
N LEU A 156 -9.69 13.44 -12.38
CA LEU A 156 -10.96 12.83 -11.97
C LEU A 156 -11.14 11.42 -12.57
N LYS A 157 -10.52 11.17 -13.73
CA LYS A 157 -10.57 9.89 -14.43
C LYS A 157 -9.34 9.04 -14.11
N LEU A 158 -8.16 9.62 -13.93
CA LEU A 158 -6.93 8.89 -13.58
C LEU A 158 -6.87 8.46 -12.10
N ALA A 159 -7.43 9.26 -11.20
CA ALA A 159 -7.46 8.99 -9.76
C ALA A 159 -8.91 9.07 -9.24
N PRO A 160 -9.81 8.15 -9.66
CA PRO A 160 -11.21 8.21 -9.28
C PRO A 160 -11.37 8.09 -7.76
N GLY A 161 -11.98 9.11 -7.14
CA GLY A 161 -12.16 9.17 -5.69
C GLY A 161 -10.95 9.70 -4.92
N GLY A 162 -9.94 10.26 -5.61
CA GLY A 162 -8.74 10.82 -4.98
C GLY A 162 -7.65 9.79 -4.69
N HIS A 163 -7.85 8.52 -5.05
CA HIS A 163 -6.85 7.47 -4.92
C HIS A 163 -6.02 7.31 -6.20
N ALA A 164 -4.70 7.37 -6.07
CA ALA A 164 -3.77 7.14 -7.18
C ALA A 164 -3.69 5.66 -7.57
N GLY A 165 -3.22 5.37 -8.78
CA GLY A 165 -2.91 4.00 -9.21
C GLY A 165 -4.03 3.28 -9.95
N ARG A 166 -4.85 3.98 -10.74
CA ARG A 166 -5.81 3.35 -11.67
C ARG A 166 -5.09 2.58 -12.77
N PHE A 167 -5.59 1.40 -13.15
CA PHE A 167 -4.99 0.62 -14.22
C PHE A 167 -5.18 1.34 -15.57
N CYS A 168 -4.07 1.66 -16.23
CA CYS A 168 -4.06 2.36 -17.52
C CYS A 168 -3.40 1.47 -18.58
N ILE A 169 -4.02 1.42 -19.75
CA ILE A 169 -3.53 0.78 -20.97
C ILE A 169 -3.21 1.92 -21.94
N TRP A 170 -1.99 1.94 -22.45
CA TRP A 170 -1.49 3.00 -23.32
C TRP A 170 -1.35 2.50 -24.75
N THR A 171 -1.62 3.36 -25.73
CA THR A 171 -1.14 3.14 -27.10
C THR A 171 0.31 3.61 -27.23
N GLU A 172 1.06 3.05 -28.18
CA GLU A 172 2.48 3.35 -28.39
C GLU A 172 2.71 4.85 -28.59
N SER A 173 1.94 5.47 -29.49
CA SER A 173 1.97 6.91 -29.78
C SER A 173 1.63 7.75 -28.55
N ALA A 174 0.60 7.37 -27.79
CA ALA A 174 0.24 8.05 -26.55
C ALA A 174 1.38 7.96 -25.51
N PHE A 175 2.05 6.82 -25.42
CA PHE A 175 3.14 6.60 -24.48
C PHE A 175 4.36 7.45 -24.83
N ARG A 176 4.76 7.50 -26.10
CA ARG A 176 5.87 8.35 -26.58
C ARG A 176 5.59 9.84 -26.36
N LYS A 177 4.35 10.28 -26.61
CA LYS A 177 3.93 11.69 -26.49
C LYS A 177 4.00 12.24 -25.06
N LEU A 178 4.07 11.38 -24.03
CA LEU A 178 4.26 11.82 -22.65
C LEU A 178 5.58 12.56 -22.42
N ASP A 179 6.66 12.14 -23.09
CA ASP A 179 7.96 12.80 -22.98
C ASP A 179 7.93 14.21 -23.60
N GLU A 180 7.12 14.44 -24.64
CA GLU A 180 6.91 15.78 -25.22
C GLU A 180 6.01 16.66 -24.35
N LEU A 181 4.98 16.05 -23.74
CA LEU A 181 3.99 16.74 -22.89
C LEU A 181 4.54 17.20 -21.55
N TYR A 182 5.43 16.41 -20.94
CA TYR A 182 5.95 16.67 -19.59
C TYR A 182 7.46 16.89 -19.56
N GLY A 183 8.20 16.49 -20.59
CA GLY A 183 9.65 16.58 -20.62
C GLY A 183 10.33 15.55 -19.70
N ALA A 184 11.63 15.77 -19.51
CA ALA A 184 12.46 15.12 -18.50
C ALA A 184 13.08 16.20 -17.60
N TRP A 185 13.65 15.85 -16.45
CA TRP A 185 14.24 16.88 -15.57
C TRP A 185 15.31 17.76 -16.25
N HIS A 186 16.04 17.21 -17.23
CA HIS A 186 17.06 17.93 -18.01
C HIS A 186 16.51 18.63 -19.26
N LYS A 187 15.25 18.36 -19.66
CA LYS A 187 14.63 18.88 -20.88
C LYS A 187 13.19 19.28 -20.58
N ALA A 188 12.91 20.57 -20.59
CA ALA A 188 11.57 21.11 -20.35
C ALA A 188 10.53 20.56 -21.34
N ALA A 189 9.25 20.67 -20.98
CA ALA A 189 8.16 20.22 -21.84
C ALA A 189 8.09 21.03 -23.14
N SER A 190 7.90 20.35 -24.28
CA SER A 190 7.76 21.01 -25.58
C SER A 190 6.34 21.56 -25.79
N LEU A 191 5.33 20.83 -25.29
CA LEU A 191 3.92 21.13 -25.52
C LEU A 191 3.28 22.00 -24.42
N LYS A 192 4.03 22.32 -23.37
CA LYS A 192 3.57 23.17 -22.26
C LYS A 192 4.58 24.28 -22.02
N SER A 193 4.11 25.52 -22.08
CA SER A 193 4.93 26.67 -21.75
C SER A 193 5.30 26.66 -20.26
N ASN A 194 6.56 26.96 -19.96
CA ASN A 194 7.09 27.15 -18.60
C ASN A 194 6.82 25.98 -17.64
N TYR A 195 6.81 24.75 -18.14
CA TYR A 195 6.61 23.55 -17.31
C TYR A 195 7.83 22.62 -17.35
N ASN A 196 8.22 22.13 -16.17
CA ASN A 196 9.19 21.05 -16.00
C ASN A 196 8.73 20.11 -14.88
N LEU A 197 9.32 18.91 -14.82
CA LEU A 197 8.99 17.90 -13.82
C LEU A 197 9.33 18.36 -12.40
N PRO A 198 8.51 18.01 -11.39
CA PRO A 198 8.80 18.33 -10.00
C PRO A 198 10.04 17.58 -9.51
N MET A 199 10.82 18.26 -8.66
CA MET A 199 12.02 17.69 -8.04
C MET A 199 11.68 16.73 -6.89
N HIS A 200 12.48 15.68 -6.75
CA HIS A 200 12.40 14.76 -5.61
C HIS A 200 12.92 15.44 -4.35
N LYS A 201 12.18 15.32 -3.23
CA LYS A 201 12.69 15.71 -1.90
C LYS A 201 13.75 14.73 -1.39
N MET A 202 13.62 13.45 -1.73
CA MET A 202 14.52 12.36 -1.36
C MET A 202 14.71 11.46 -2.58
N LEU A 203 15.96 11.28 -3.01
CA LEU A 203 16.28 10.49 -4.21
C LEU A 203 16.15 8.98 -3.96
N ASN A 204 16.77 8.47 -2.89
CA ASN A 204 16.65 7.07 -2.49
C ASN A 204 15.57 6.94 -1.42
N THR A 205 14.44 6.32 -1.74
CA THR A 205 13.31 6.11 -0.82
C THR A 205 13.38 4.78 -0.07
N ASP A 206 14.34 3.90 -0.40
CA ASP A 206 14.53 2.63 0.30
C ASP A 206 15.21 2.86 1.66
N ARG A 207 14.38 3.20 2.63
CA ARG A 207 14.80 3.39 4.02
C ARG A 207 15.43 2.12 4.60
N SER A 208 14.98 0.93 4.22
CA SER A 208 15.54 -0.33 4.74
C SER A 208 17.00 -0.49 4.31
N ARG A 209 17.29 -0.24 3.03
CA ARG A 209 18.66 -0.27 2.51
C ARG A 209 19.54 0.80 3.14
N ILE A 210 19.03 2.03 3.25
CA ILE A 210 19.77 3.13 3.91
C ILE A 210 20.10 2.75 5.35
N LEU A 211 19.11 2.32 6.14
CA LEU A 211 19.33 1.98 7.55
C LEU A 211 20.31 0.82 7.74
N LYS A 212 20.36 -0.15 6.83
CA LYS A 212 21.26 -1.31 6.89
C LYS A 212 22.64 -1.07 6.27
N SER A 213 22.89 0.13 5.76
CA SER A 213 24.17 0.48 5.14
C SER A 213 25.31 0.46 6.18
N PRO A 214 26.52 0.00 5.81
CA PRO A 214 27.64 -0.11 6.76
C PRO A 214 28.05 1.26 7.33
N GLU A 215 27.89 2.32 6.55
CA GLU A 215 28.18 3.70 6.95
C GLU A 215 27.30 4.13 8.13
N ILE A 216 26.01 3.75 8.10
CA ILE A 216 25.11 4.00 9.23
C ILE A 216 25.37 3.02 10.37
N GLN A 217 25.46 1.72 10.07
CA GLN A 217 25.57 0.69 11.10
C GLN A 217 26.84 0.83 11.95
N SER A 218 27.96 1.26 11.36
CA SER A 218 29.22 1.50 12.09
C SER A 218 29.13 2.63 13.13
N ALA A 219 28.25 3.61 12.92
CA ALA A 219 28.05 4.73 13.83
C ALA A 219 26.96 4.49 14.90
N LEU A 220 26.21 3.39 14.82
CA LEU A 220 25.09 3.12 15.72
C LEU A 220 25.53 2.36 16.98
N ARG A 221 24.94 2.74 18.12
CA ARG A 221 25.05 1.98 19.38
C ARG A 221 24.22 0.69 19.35
N ALA A 222 24.59 -0.29 20.18
CA ALA A 222 23.83 -1.52 20.34
C ALA A 222 22.37 -1.26 20.80
N PRO A 223 21.37 -1.96 20.22
CA PRO A 223 19.97 -1.74 20.55
C PRO A 223 19.59 -2.34 21.91
N GLY A 224 19.02 -1.53 22.80
CA GLY A 224 18.44 -1.98 24.07
C GLY A 224 17.09 -2.68 23.89
N LYS A 225 17.10 -3.96 23.52
CA LYS A 225 15.87 -4.75 23.25
C LYS A 225 15.19 -5.32 24.52
N LYS A 226 15.80 -5.16 25.69
CA LYS A 226 15.28 -5.70 26.95
C LYS A 226 14.15 -4.80 27.49
N VAL A 227 12.92 -5.31 27.43
CA VAL A 227 11.76 -4.64 28.02
C VAL A 227 11.73 -4.91 29.52
N HIS A 228 11.99 -3.89 30.32
CA HIS A 228 11.87 -3.96 31.78
C HIS A 228 10.42 -3.68 32.17
N ARG A 229 9.69 -4.74 32.52
CA ARG A 229 8.33 -4.60 33.04
C ARG A 229 8.36 -4.29 34.52
N ARG A 230 7.30 -3.63 35.00
CA ARG A 230 7.09 -3.41 36.44
C ARG A 230 7.08 -4.76 37.14
N VAL A 231 8.02 -4.96 38.07
CA VAL A 231 8.04 -6.14 38.94
C VAL A 231 7.08 -5.89 40.09
N LEU A 232 6.15 -6.82 40.33
CA LEU A 232 5.26 -6.74 41.48
C LEU A 232 6.08 -6.83 42.78
N ARG A 233 5.96 -5.81 43.64
CA ARG A 233 6.59 -5.81 44.95
C ARG A 233 5.89 -6.82 45.86
N LYS A 234 6.53 -7.96 46.07
CA LYS A 234 6.09 -8.98 47.03
C LYS A 234 6.55 -8.61 48.43
N ASN A 235 5.73 -8.84 49.45
CA ASN A 235 6.08 -8.57 50.84
C ASN A 235 7.12 -9.60 51.34
N PRO A 236 8.35 -9.20 51.72
CA PRO A 236 9.41 -10.11 52.17
C PRO A 236 9.05 -10.85 53.48
N LEU A 237 8.31 -10.20 54.38
CA LEU A 237 7.90 -10.81 55.66
C LEU A 237 6.93 -11.97 55.48
N LYS A 238 6.17 -11.97 54.36
CA LYS A 238 5.25 -13.04 53.99
C LYS A 238 5.83 -14.02 52.97
N ASN A 239 6.88 -13.64 52.25
CA ASN A 239 7.50 -14.46 51.20
C ASN A 239 8.99 -14.70 51.50
N PRO A 240 9.36 -15.88 52.02
CA PRO A 240 10.72 -16.15 52.48
C PRO A 240 11.74 -16.08 51.34
N ARG A 241 11.39 -16.45 50.11
CA ARG A 241 12.34 -16.38 48.98
C ARG A 241 12.71 -14.93 48.65
N ILE A 242 11.76 -14.01 48.72
CA ILE A 242 12.03 -12.58 48.52
C ILE A 242 12.85 -12.03 49.67
N MET A 243 12.57 -12.45 50.91
CA MET A 243 13.43 -12.11 52.05
C MET A 243 14.85 -12.59 51.85
N LEU A 244 15.06 -13.80 51.31
CA LEU A 244 16.39 -14.35 51.05
C LEU A 244 17.11 -13.65 49.90
N THR A 245 16.38 -13.25 48.85
CA THR A 245 16.97 -12.44 47.78
C THR A 245 17.45 -11.08 48.29
N LEU A 246 16.74 -10.49 49.25
CA LEU A 246 17.09 -9.19 49.84
C LEU A 246 18.11 -9.31 50.99
N ASN A 247 18.01 -10.36 51.80
CA ASN A 247 18.85 -10.66 52.95
C ASN A 247 19.07 -12.18 53.10
N PRO A 248 20.18 -12.71 52.56
CA PRO A 248 20.52 -14.13 52.66
C PRO A 248 20.67 -14.65 54.10
N TYR A 249 21.10 -13.80 55.04
CA TYR A 249 21.31 -14.18 56.44
C TYR A 249 20.02 -14.56 57.17
N ALA A 250 18.86 -14.09 56.68
CA ALA A 250 17.55 -14.44 57.23
C ALA A 250 17.32 -15.97 57.27
N LYS A 251 17.93 -16.74 56.36
CA LYS A 251 17.88 -18.21 56.39
C LYS A 251 18.49 -18.79 57.65
N THR A 252 19.71 -18.35 57.96
CA THR A 252 20.48 -18.81 59.11
C THR A 252 19.79 -18.42 60.40
N MET A 253 19.35 -17.15 60.48
CA MET A 253 18.61 -16.64 61.63
C MET A 253 17.35 -17.45 61.89
N HIS A 254 16.50 -17.64 60.88
CA HIS A 254 15.25 -18.40 61.01
C HIS A 254 15.48 -19.86 61.40
N ARG A 255 16.48 -20.52 60.79
CA ARG A 255 16.86 -21.91 61.14
C ARG A 255 17.29 -22.00 62.61
N ASN A 256 18.15 -21.10 63.06
CA ASN A 256 18.63 -21.10 64.44
C ASN A 256 17.48 -20.86 65.43
N THR A 257 16.53 -19.96 65.09
CA THR A 257 15.33 -19.72 65.91
C THR A 257 14.45 -20.96 66.01
N ILE A 258 14.19 -21.68 64.90
CA ILE A 258 13.40 -22.92 64.91
C ILE A 258 14.06 -23.99 65.78
N LEU A 259 15.36 -24.22 65.61
CA LEU A 259 16.11 -25.20 66.40
C LEU A 259 16.08 -24.86 67.90
N LEU A 260 16.24 -23.58 68.23
CA LEU A 260 16.15 -23.09 69.61
C LEU A 260 14.75 -23.29 70.21
N GLN A 261 13.68 -22.99 69.46
CA GLN A 261 12.30 -23.17 69.90
C GLN A 261 11.96 -24.65 70.11
N ALA A 262 12.35 -25.53 69.19
CA ALA A 262 12.14 -26.97 69.32
C ALA A 262 12.87 -27.54 70.55
N LYS A 263 14.11 -27.09 70.79
CA LYS A 263 14.88 -27.45 71.99
C LYS A 263 14.15 -27.02 73.27
N ASN A 264 13.68 -25.78 73.34
CA ASN A 264 12.96 -25.26 74.50
C ASN A 264 11.61 -25.97 74.72
N HIS A 265 10.90 -26.30 73.64
CA HIS A 265 9.64 -27.06 73.73
C HIS A 265 9.88 -28.45 74.32
N LYS A 266 10.91 -29.16 73.83
CA LYS A 266 11.30 -30.48 74.36
C LYS A 266 11.60 -30.42 75.86
N ILE A 267 12.45 -29.48 76.28
CA ILE A 267 12.77 -29.27 77.72
C ILE A 267 11.49 -29.05 78.55
N ARG A 268 10.52 -28.28 78.04
CA ARG A 268 9.25 -28.03 78.74
C ARG A 268 8.39 -29.28 78.84
N MET A 269 8.32 -30.08 77.78
CA MET A 269 7.58 -31.35 77.78
C MET A 269 8.22 -32.36 78.74
N ASP A 270 9.55 -32.49 78.70
CA ASP A 270 10.30 -33.39 79.60
C ASP A 270 10.09 -32.99 81.08
N LYS A 271 10.12 -31.69 81.38
CA LYS A 271 9.79 -31.17 82.73
C LYS A 271 8.35 -31.44 83.13
N ALA A 272 7.40 -31.29 82.21
CA ALA A 272 5.99 -31.57 82.48
C ALA A 272 5.74 -33.07 82.72
N ALA A 273 6.43 -33.95 82.00
CA ALA A 273 6.39 -35.39 82.19
C ALA A 273 6.98 -35.79 83.56
N ALA A 274 8.17 -35.29 83.90
CA ALA A 274 8.78 -35.54 85.21
C ALA A 274 7.92 -35.02 86.39
N ALA A 275 7.22 -33.89 86.21
CA ALA A 275 6.29 -33.37 87.22
C ALA A 275 5.01 -34.22 87.35
N LEU A 276 4.66 -35.00 86.33
CA LEU A 276 3.50 -35.90 86.31
C LEU A 276 3.85 -37.26 86.93
N GLU A 277 5.10 -37.73 86.76
CA GLU A 277 5.64 -38.91 87.45
C GLU A 277 5.89 -38.66 88.95
N ALA A 278 6.09 -37.41 89.35
CA ALA A 278 6.31 -37.01 90.74
C ALA A 278 5.01 -36.78 91.54
N LYS A 279 3.84 -36.94 90.91
CA LYS A 279 2.50 -36.89 91.55
C LYS A 279 1.96 -38.29 91.76
#